data_AF-A0A7V4FKW6-F1
#
_entry.id   AF-A0A7V4FKW6-F1
#
_cell.length_a   1.000
_cell.length_b   1.000
_cell.length_c   1.000
_cell.angle_alpha   90.00
_cell.angle_beta   90.00
_cell.angle_gamma   90.00
#
_symmetry.space_group_name_H-M   'P 1'
#
loop_
_entity.id
_entity.type
_entity.pdbx_description
1 polymer ?
#
loop_
_entity_poly.entity_id
_entity_poly.type
_entity_poly.pdbx_seq_one_letter_code
_entity_poly.pdbx_strand_id
1 'polypeptide(L)'
;MNSSENLSEELKNFKKITELSKLGIKLSEFYNFIENGKIDFLKLSDKFKEHSYSIVRELNYVLDILTPQMMRNLLQRLDDIPINVDLTKRNKQETEHLTKTNDEHIFPKRSRADELKEAFIFDELNRDEAFNFESYEERVLRPIKELDAFLSRVQKYDYTENEMNSFIRTISENAELSQKVGFEVLSNMHKIFAMGLDMIHQKKIAPSPNVIESLRSCLIVIVAVVRGKEVDITNYLNRAETFGKTIISNKRER
;
A
#
# COMPACT_ATOMS: atom_id res chain seq x y z
N MET A 1 6.31 11.03 22.45
CA MET A 1 6.90 11.04 21.09
C MET A 1 7.91 12.18 20.92
N ASN A 2 8.66 12.56 21.97
CA ASN A 2 9.58 13.70 21.97
C ASN A 2 11.06 13.28 22.11
N SER A 3 11.43 12.07 21.68
CA SER A 3 12.77 11.51 21.97
C SER A 3 13.62 11.17 20.74
N SER A 4 13.23 11.58 19.53
CA SER A 4 14.09 11.48 18.35
C SER A 4 14.31 12.87 17.77
N GLU A 5 15.26 13.63 18.33
CA GLU A 5 15.53 15.02 17.92
C GLU A 5 16.03 15.13 16.47
N ASN A 6 16.43 14.03 15.81
CA ASN A 6 16.80 14.02 14.39
C ASN A 6 16.42 12.71 13.67
N LEU A 7 15.12 12.49 13.46
CA LEU A 7 14.62 11.35 12.65
C LEU A 7 15.27 11.30 11.25
N SER A 8 15.60 12.46 10.67
CA SER A 8 16.32 12.57 9.40
C SER A 8 17.75 11.99 9.45
N GLU A 9 18.42 12.09 10.58
CA GLU A 9 19.79 11.59 10.80
C GLU A 9 19.78 10.07 11.07
N GLU A 10 18.82 9.59 11.85
CA GLU A 10 18.58 8.16 12.05
C GLU A 10 18.21 7.45 10.73
N LEU A 11 17.38 8.06 9.89
CA LEU A 11 17.05 7.53 8.56
C LEU A 11 18.27 7.48 7.63
N LYS A 12 19.20 8.45 7.72
CA LYS A 12 20.47 8.40 6.99
C LYS A 12 21.37 7.28 7.50
N ASN A 13 21.36 7.01 8.81
CA ASN A 13 22.12 5.90 9.38
C ASN A 13 21.51 4.54 9.00
N PHE A 14 20.19 4.43 8.92
CA PHE A 14 19.51 3.22 8.44
C PHE A 14 19.81 2.94 6.97
N LYS A 15 19.96 3.97 6.13
CA LYS A 15 20.41 3.84 4.73
C LYS A 15 21.85 3.32 4.60
N LYS A 16 22.72 3.59 5.58
CA LYS A 16 24.14 3.16 5.59
C LYS A 16 24.33 1.70 6.04
N ILE A 17 23.39 1.15 6.80
CA ILE A 17 23.42 -0.24 7.26
C ILE A 17 22.84 -1.10 6.14
N THR A 18 23.65 -2.00 5.57
CA THR A 18 23.30 -2.78 4.38
C THR A 18 21.98 -3.54 4.54
N GLU A 19 21.77 -4.11 5.72
CA GLU A 19 20.62 -4.92 6.11
C GLU A 19 19.35 -4.08 6.33
N LEU A 20 19.49 -2.84 6.79
CA LEU A 20 18.39 -1.91 7.02
C LEU A 20 18.18 -0.91 5.88
N SER A 21 19.01 -0.96 4.84
CA SER A 21 19.06 0.05 3.78
C SER A 21 17.74 0.20 3.05
N LYS A 22 17.08 -0.90 2.68
CA LYS A 22 15.76 -0.90 2.03
C LYS A 22 14.67 -0.33 2.94
N LEU A 23 14.65 -0.74 4.21
CA LEU A 23 13.73 -0.20 5.21
C LEU A 23 13.98 1.31 5.44
N GLY A 24 15.23 1.74 5.53
CA GLY A 24 15.62 3.14 5.68
C GLY A 24 15.29 4.01 4.47
N ILE A 25 15.35 3.46 3.26
CA ILE A 25 14.86 4.12 2.04
C ILE A 25 13.34 4.31 2.12
N LYS A 26 12.59 3.26 2.44
CA LYS A 26 11.12 3.31 2.52
C LYS A 26 10.61 4.22 3.65
N LEU A 27 11.21 4.16 4.83
CA LEU A 27 10.88 5.07 5.93
C LEU A 27 11.20 6.53 5.58
N SER A 28 12.25 6.78 4.79
CA SER A 28 12.57 8.12 4.30
C SER A 28 11.57 8.61 3.25
N GLU A 29 11.03 7.73 2.41
CA GLU A 29 9.93 8.07 1.50
C GLU A 29 8.67 8.46 2.27
N PHE A 30 8.33 7.73 3.34
CA PHE A 30 7.18 8.06 4.19
C PHE A 30 7.38 9.36 4.97
N TYR A 31 8.58 9.58 5.52
CA TYR A 31 8.91 10.83 6.18
C TYR A 31 8.73 12.02 5.24
N ASN A 32 9.25 11.92 4.01
CA ASN A 32 9.09 12.97 2.99
C ASN A 32 7.63 13.17 2.58
N PHE A 33 6.84 12.10 2.50
CA PHE A 33 5.40 12.19 2.22
C PHE A 33 4.65 12.93 3.34
N ILE A 34 4.98 12.68 4.60
CA ILE A 34 4.35 13.33 5.76
C ILE A 34 4.77 14.80 5.86
N GLU A 35 6.04 15.12 5.59
CA GLU A 35 6.59 16.47 5.75
C GLU A 35 6.29 17.41 4.57
N ASN A 36 6.31 16.88 3.34
CA ASN A 36 6.22 17.70 2.12
C ASN A 36 4.97 17.43 1.26
N GLY A 37 4.19 16.39 1.56
CA GLY A 37 3.01 16.04 0.77
C GLY A 37 1.82 16.94 1.07
N LYS A 38 1.17 17.49 0.03
CA LYS A 38 -0.20 18.01 0.16
C LYS A 38 -1.12 16.82 0.47
N ILE A 39 -1.58 16.71 1.72
CA ILE A 39 -2.40 15.58 2.15
C ILE A 39 -3.77 15.65 1.46
N ASP A 40 -3.98 14.75 0.51
CA ASP A 40 -5.30 14.46 -0.06
C ASP A 40 -6.05 13.53 0.90
N PHE A 41 -6.90 14.11 1.76
CA PHE A 41 -7.65 13.38 2.79
C PHE A 41 -8.53 12.27 2.22
N LEU A 42 -8.96 12.38 0.97
CA LEU A 42 -9.77 11.36 0.31
C LEU A 42 -8.98 10.08 0.03
N LYS A 43 -7.67 10.23 -0.23
CA LYS A 43 -6.76 9.12 -0.53
C LYS A 43 -5.94 8.70 0.68
N LEU A 44 -6.08 9.38 1.82
CA LEU A 44 -5.28 9.13 3.01
C LEU A 44 -5.40 7.68 3.50
N SER A 45 -6.62 7.12 3.47
CA SER A 45 -6.85 5.72 3.86
C SER A 45 -6.13 4.74 2.94
N ASP A 46 -6.23 4.95 1.62
CA ASP A 46 -5.60 4.08 0.62
C ASP A 46 -4.06 4.21 0.67
N LYS A 47 -3.55 5.44 0.76
CA LYS A 47 -2.12 5.75 0.97
C LYS A 47 -1.59 5.13 2.25
N PHE A 48 -2.35 5.20 3.34
CA PHE A 48 -1.96 4.61 4.61
C PHE A 48 -1.88 3.08 4.53
N LYS A 49 -2.86 2.44 3.87
CA LYS A 49 -2.83 0.99 3.62
C LYS A 49 -1.62 0.61 2.78
N GLU A 50 -1.36 1.31 1.69
CA GLU A 50 -0.18 1.11 0.83
C GLU A 50 1.13 1.21 1.62
N HIS A 51 1.31 2.29 2.37
CA HIS A 51 2.50 2.49 3.20
C HIS A 51 2.63 1.40 4.26
N SER A 52 1.53 1.01 4.92
CA SER A 52 1.53 -0.04 5.94
C SER A 52 1.94 -1.39 5.37
N TYR A 53 1.39 -1.78 4.22
CA TYR A 53 1.79 -3.03 3.54
C TYR A 53 3.25 -3.01 3.13
N SER A 54 3.73 -1.87 2.62
CA SER A 54 5.14 -1.73 2.26
C SER A 54 6.04 -1.83 3.49
N ILE A 55 5.67 -1.26 4.64
CA ILE A 55 6.45 -1.37 5.88
C ILE A 55 6.49 -2.83 6.35
N VAL A 56 5.35 -3.51 6.37
CA VAL A 56 5.28 -4.92 6.82
C VAL A 56 6.15 -5.81 5.94
N ARG A 57 6.14 -5.59 4.61
CA ARG A 57 6.97 -6.33 3.68
C ARG A 57 8.46 -6.09 3.91
N GLU A 58 8.88 -4.83 4.05
CA GLU A 58 10.29 -4.52 4.30
C GLU A 58 10.72 -5.00 5.69
N LEU A 59 9.84 -4.97 6.69
CA LEU A 59 10.11 -5.51 8.02
C LEU A 59 10.28 -7.03 7.97
N ASN A 60 9.43 -7.75 7.24
CA ASN A 60 9.59 -9.18 7.03
C ASN A 60 10.92 -9.50 6.34
N TYR A 61 11.28 -8.76 5.29
CA TYR A 61 12.58 -8.91 4.64
C TYR A 61 13.76 -8.67 5.60
N VAL A 62 13.64 -7.65 6.47
CA VAL A 62 14.64 -7.37 7.51
C VAL A 62 14.70 -8.51 8.54
N LEU A 63 13.57 -9.06 8.96
CA LEU A 63 13.49 -10.19 9.90
C LEU A 63 14.04 -11.48 9.29
N ASP A 64 13.89 -11.68 7.98
CA ASP A 64 14.43 -12.84 7.26
C ASP A 64 15.95 -12.79 7.11
N ILE A 65 16.53 -11.58 7.10
CA ILE A 65 17.98 -11.36 6.92
C ILE A 65 18.70 -11.21 8.25
N LEU A 66 18.06 -10.61 9.25
CA LEU A 66 18.67 -10.33 10.54
C LEU A 66 18.56 -11.54 11.48
N THR A 67 19.71 -12.14 11.77
CA THR A 67 19.83 -13.06 12.92
C THR A 67 19.80 -12.27 14.24
N PRO A 68 19.32 -12.89 15.35
CA PRO A 68 19.28 -12.21 16.66
C PRO A 68 20.64 -11.65 17.13
N GLN A 69 21.74 -12.27 16.73
CA GLN A 69 23.10 -11.79 17.02
C GLN A 69 23.47 -10.56 16.18
N MET A 70 23.09 -10.51 14.89
CA MET A 70 23.30 -9.32 14.05
C MET A 70 22.48 -8.14 14.57
N MET A 71 21.24 -8.36 15.01
CA MET A 71 20.40 -7.30 15.57
C MET A 71 20.99 -6.74 16.88
N ARG A 72 21.49 -7.60 17.78
CA ARG A 72 22.20 -7.15 18.99
C ARG A 72 23.46 -6.34 18.66
N ASN A 73 24.24 -6.77 17.68
CA ASN A 73 25.45 -6.05 17.25
C ASN A 73 25.11 -4.70 16.59
N LEU A 74 24.00 -4.61 15.84
CA LEU A 74 23.53 -3.37 15.22
C LEU A 74 23.02 -2.39 16.28
N LEU A 75 22.24 -2.85 17.26
CA LEU A 75 21.77 -2.03 18.38
C LEU A 75 22.94 -1.52 19.24
N GLN A 76 23.94 -2.37 19.51
CA GLN A 76 25.16 -1.94 20.21
C GLN A 76 25.97 -0.88 19.43
N ARG A 77 26.03 -0.99 18.09
CA ARG A 77 26.66 0.03 17.25
C ARG A 77 25.90 1.36 17.20
N LEU A 78 24.59 1.35 17.45
CA LEU A 78 23.77 2.55 17.56
C LEU A 78 23.97 3.26 18.92
N ASP A 79 24.30 2.52 19.98
CA ASP A 79 24.64 3.08 21.29
C ASP A 79 26.06 3.69 21.35
N ASP A 80 26.98 3.24 20.49
CA ASP A 80 28.39 3.69 20.44
C ASP A 80 28.61 4.98 19.60
N ILE A 81 27.62 5.87 19.48
CA ILE A 81 27.84 7.20 18.91
C ILE A 81 28.67 8.01 19.93
N PRO A 82 29.91 8.44 19.59
CA PRO A 82 30.85 8.94 20.58
C PRO A 82 30.44 10.32 21.08
N ILE A 83 29.97 10.38 22.32
CA ILE A 83 29.91 11.62 23.09
C ILE A 83 31.37 12.09 23.27
N ASN A 84 31.70 13.28 22.77
CA ASN A 84 33.00 13.91 22.95
C ASN A 84 33.16 14.28 24.44
N VAL A 85 33.63 13.34 25.26
CA VAL A 85 33.92 13.56 26.67
C VAL A 85 35.36 14.07 26.79
N ASP A 86 35.49 15.33 27.14
CA ASP A 86 36.74 15.97 27.52
C ASP A 86 37.40 15.21 28.68
N LEU A 87 38.50 14.51 28.36
CA LEU A 87 39.24 13.61 29.27
C LEU A 87 40.00 14.33 30.39
N THR A 88 39.84 15.65 30.56
CA THR A 88 40.55 16.43 31.60
C THR A 88 39.83 16.49 32.95
N LYS A 89 38.60 15.98 33.07
CA LYS A 89 37.84 15.95 34.35
C LYS A 89 37.60 14.52 34.84
N ARG A 90 38.67 13.86 35.26
CA ARG A 90 38.61 12.52 35.86
C ARG A 90 38.32 12.63 37.37
N ASN A 91 37.05 12.56 37.78
CA ASN A 91 36.73 12.23 39.17
C ASN A 91 37.01 10.73 39.38
N LYS A 92 37.95 10.43 40.29
CA LYS A 92 38.30 9.07 40.71
C LYS A 92 37.25 8.60 41.71
N GLN A 93 36.34 7.74 41.27
CA GLN A 93 35.43 6.85 42.02
C GLN A 93 34.36 6.47 40.98
N GLU A 94 34.19 5.26 40.47
CA GLU A 94 34.30 3.93 41.05
C GLU A 94 34.75 2.96 39.95
N THR A 95 35.79 2.18 40.19
CA THR A 95 36.17 1.04 39.34
C THR A 95 36.22 -0.22 40.20
N GLU A 96 35.10 -0.55 40.83
CA GLU A 96 34.94 -1.81 41.55
C GLU A 96 33.51 -2.32 41.33
N HIS A 97 33.31 -3.08 40.25
CA HIS A 97 32.41 -4.24 40.16
C HIS A 97 32.28 -4.70 38.69
N LEU A 98 33.41 -5.07 38.10
CA LEU A 98 33.43 -5.94 36.93
C LEU A 98 34.14 -7.21 37.36
N THR A 99 33.40 -8.19 37.86
CA THR A 99 33.65 -9.63 37.63
C THR A 99 32.63 -10.52 38.37
N LYS A 100 32.06 -11.46 37.59
CA LYS A 100 31.32 -12.68 37.96
C LYS A 100 29.80 -12.55 38.16
N THR A 101 29.04 -13.07 37.20
CA THR A 101 28.41 -14.40 37.30
C THR A 101 27.82 -14.83 35.96
N ASN A 102 28.06 -16.09 35.61
CA ASN A 102 27.42 -16.80 34.52
C ASN A 102 25.95 -16.98 34.86
N ASP A 103 25.06 -16.22 34.22
CA ASP A 103 23.66 -16.62 34.13
C ASP A 103 23.42 -17.15 32.71
N GLU A 104 23.30 -18.47 32.61
CA GLU A 104 22.64 -19.10 31.48
C GLU A 104 21.24 -18.49 31.38
N HIS A 105 21.00 -17.68 30.36
CA HIS A 105 19.65 -17.24 30.02
C HIS A 105 18.83 -18.49 29.66
N ILE A 106 18.09 -19.03 30.63
CA ILE A 106 17.06 -20.03 30.39
C ILE A 106 15.96 -19.34 29.61
N PHE A 107 16.00 -19.45 28.28
CA PHE A 107 14.84 -19.17 27.46
C PHE A 107 13.70 -20.08 27.94
N PRO A 108 12.49 -19.57 28.20
CA PRO A 108 11.37 -20.43 28.56
C PRO A 108 11.22 -21.50 27.47
N LYS A 109 11.30 -22.78 27.85
CA LYS A 109 11.12 -23.91 26.93
C LYS A 109 9.77 -23.73 26.25
N ARG A 110 9.81 -23.50 24.93
CA ARG A 110 8.64 -23.38 24.08
C ARG A 110 7.73 -24.58 24.33
N SER A 111 6.48 -24.30 24.70
CA SER A 111 5.48 -25.34 24.82
C SER A 111 5.09 -25.80 23.42
N ARG A 112 4.80 -27.09 23.24
CA ARG A 112 4.21 -27.63 22.01
C ARG A 112 2.92 -26.90 21.62
N ALA A 113 2.22 -26.31 22.59
CA ALA A 113 1.04 -25.48 22.36
C ALA A 113 1.37 -24.10 21.74
N ASP A 114 2.54 -23.54 22.04
CA ASP A 114 2.99 -22.29 21.42
C ASP A 114 3.50 -22.53 20.00
N GLU A 115 4.18 -23.66 19.76
CA GLU A 115 4.57 -24.09 18.40
C GLU A 115 3.34 -24.37 17.52
N LEU A 116 2.28 -24.96 18.08
CA LEU A 116 1.02 -25.20 17.38
C LEU A 116 0.26 -23.89 17.10
N LYS A 117 0.29 -22.92 18.02
CA LYS A 117 -0.30 -21.59 17.81
C LYS A 117 0.47 -20.80 16.75
N GLU A 118 1.80 -20.78 16.84
CA GLU A 118 2.65 -20.18 15.80
C GLU A 118 2.43 -20.85 14.45
N ALA A 119 2.40 -22.19 14.39
CA ALA A 119 2.12 -22.91 13.15
C ALA A 119 0.75 -22.57 12.58
N PHE A 120 -0.31 -22.48 13.40
CA PHE A 120 -1.62 -22.04 12.95
C PHE A 120 -1.62 -20.59 12.45
N ILE A 121 -0.94 -19.69 13.16
CA ILE A 121 -0.80 -18.28 12.77
C ILE A 121 0.01 -18.14 11.47
N PHE A 122 1.09 -18.92 11.31
CA PHE A 122 1.90 -18.97 10.09
C PHE A 122 1.14 -19.59 8.91
N ASP A 123 0.32 -20.62 9.14
CA ASP A 123 -0.50 -21.25 8.10
C ASP A 123 -1.65 -20.33 7.65
N GLU A 124 -2.17 -19.50 8.56
CA GLU A 124 -3.16 -18.46 8.26
C GLU A 124 -2.54 -17.26 7.52
N LEU A 125 -1.33 -16.83 7.91
CA LEU A 125 -0.56 -15.80 7.21
C LEU A 125 -0.06 -16.22 5.81
N ASN A 126 0.16 -17.52 5.58
CA ASN A 126 0.60 -18.07 4.29
C ASN A 126 -0.56 -18.41 3.33
N ARG A 127 -1.82 -18.45 3.81
CA ARG A 127 -2.99 -18.72 2.96
C ARG A 127 -3.44 -17.52 2.14
N ASP A 128 -3.10 -16.31 2.58
CA ASP A 128 -3.17 -15.13 1.74
C ASP A 128 -1.90 -15.11 0.89
N GLU A 129 -2.01 -15.38 -0.42
CA GLU A 129 -0.96 -15.02 -1.37
C GLU A 129 -0.52 -13.60 -1.03
N ALA A 130 0.71 -13.44 -0.49
CA ALA A 130 1.19 -12.18 0.05
C ALA A 130 0.89 -11.07 -0.97
N PHE A 131 -0.09 -10.23 -0.64
CA PHE A 131 -0.66 -9.27 -1.60
C PHE A 131 0.48 -8.46 -2.21
N ASN A 132 0.77 -8.72 -3.48
CA ASN A 132 1.86 -8.07 -4.17
C ASN A 132 1.32 -6.84 -4.90
N PHE A 133 1.57 -5.67 -4.31
CA PHE A 133 1.12 -4.39 -4.86
C PHE A 133 1.60 -4.13 -6.29
N GLU A 134 2.82 -4.55 -6.65
CA GLU A 134 3.36 -4.37 -8.00
C GLU A 134 2.57 -5.20 -9.02
N SER A 135 2.26 -6.45 -8.67
CA SER A 135 1.41 -7.32 -9.50
C SER A 135 -0.02 -6.80 -9.61
N TYR A 136 -0.53 -6.17 -8.54
CA TYR A 136 -1.84 -5.54 -8.51
C TYR A 136 -1.89 -4.29 -9.40
N GLU A 137 -0.89 -3.42 -9.30
CA GLU A 137 -0.75 -2.24 -10.16
C GLU A 137 -0.74 -2.65 -11.63
N GLU A 138 0.08 -3.63 -12.01
CA GLU A 138 0.15 -4.10 -13.39
C GLU A 138 -1.21 -4.65 -13.86
N ARG A 139 -1.86 -5.49 -13.04
CA ARG A 139 -3.17 -6.08 -13.35
C ARG A 139 -4.25 -5.03 -13.56
N VAL A 140 -4.28 -3.98 -12.73
CA VAL A 140 -5.27 -2.90 -12.80
C VAL A 140 -4.99 -1.97 -13.98
N LEU A 141 -3.73 -1.64 -14.26
CA LEU A 141 -3.36 -0.69 -15.31
C LEU A 141 -3.37 -1.28 -16.72
N ARG A 142 -3.07 -2.58 -16.87
CA ARG A 142 -3.00 -3.27 -18.17
C ARG A 142 -4.25 -3.05 -19.04
N PRO A 143 -5.49 -3.29 -18.57
CA PRO A 143 -6.67 -3.15 -19.42
C PRO A 143 -7.06 -1.69 -19.73
N ILE A 144 -6.55 -0.69 -19.00
CA ILE A 144 -7.03 0.69 -19.10
C ILE A 144 -6.83 1.30 -20.49
N LYS A 145 -5.67 1.06 -21.11
CA LYS A 145 -5.36 1.60 -22.44
C LYS A 145 -6.30 1.03 -23.50
N GLU A 146 -6.57 -0.28 -23.43
CA GLU A 146 -7.49 -0.96 -24.34
C GLU A 146 -8.93 -0.50 -24.11
N LEU A 147 -9.32 -0.28 -22.86
CA LEU A 147 -10.63 0.23 -22.49
C LEU A 147 -10.89 1.64 -23.02
N ASP A 148 -9.92 2.56 -22.95
CA ASP A 148 -10.12 3.91 -23.49
C ASP A 148 -10.28 3.90 -25.03
N ALA A 149 -9.51 3.05 -25.72
CA ALA A 149 -9.69 2.82 -27.15
C ALA A 149 -11.06 2.18 -27.44
N PHE A 150 -11.49 1.22 -26.61
CA PHE A 150 -12.80 0.58 -26.71
C PHE A 150 -13.95 1.58 -26.50
N LEU A 151 -13.88 2.48 -25.52
CA LEU A 151 -14.89 3.52 -25.30
C LEU A 151 -15.11 4.41 -26.54
N SER A 152 -14.04 4.70 -27.27
CA SER A 152 -14.11 5.47 -28.52
C SER A 152 -14.88 4.72 -29.63
N ARG A 153 -14.80 3.39 -29.64
CA ARG A 153 -15.58 2.54 -30.54
C ARG A 153 -17.01 2.32 -30.06
N VAL A 154 -17.22 2.17 -28.75
CA VAL A 154 -18.56 2.09 -28.14
C VAL A 154 -19.41 3.31 -28.48
N GLN A 155 -18.80 4.51 -28.47
CA GLN A 155 -19.47 5.75 -28.90
C GLN A 155 -19.98 5.70 -30.35
N LYS A 156 -19.31 4.94 -31.22
CA LYS A 156 -19.66 4.74 -32.62
C LYS A 156 -20.55 3.51 -32.86
N TYR A 157 -20.97 2.83 -31.79
CA TYR A 157 -21.67 1.54 -31.83
C TYR A 157 -20.88 0.42 -32.56
N ASP A 158 -19.56 0.52 -32.55
CA ASP A 158 -18.65 -0.42 -33.21
C ASP A 158 -18.04 -1.41 -32.19
N TYR A 159 -18.86 -2.35 -31.71
CA TYR A 159 -18.42 -3.35 -30.74
C TYR A 159 -19.23 -4.63 -30.84
N THR A 160 -18.66 -5.73 -30.35
CA THR A 160 -19.36 -7.01 -30.20
C THR A 160 -19.81 -7.24 -28.77
N GLU A 161 -20.88 -8.02 -28.57
CA GLU A 161 -21.36 -8.38 -27.23
C GLU A 161 -20.30 -9.15 -26.43
N ASN A 162 -19.56 -10.05 -27.08
CA ASN A 162 -18.49 -10.81 -26.45
C ASN A 162 -17.37 -9.92 -25.93
N GLU A 163 -16.97 -8.91 -26.71
CA GLU A 163 -15.95 -7.95 -26.33
C GLU A 163 -16.40 -7.10 -25.13
N MET A 164 -17.64 -6.59 -25.18
CA MET A 164 -18.24 -5.84 -24.06
C MET A 164 -18.26 -6.68 -22.77
N ASN A 165 -18.74 -7.92 -22.85
CA ASN A 165 -18.83 -8.83 -21.70
C ASN A 165 -17.46 -9.20 -21.14
N SER A 166 -16.45 -9.36 -22.00
CA SER A 166 -15.06 -9.59 -21.57
C SER A 166 -14.50 -8.42 -20.73
N PHE A 167 -14.72 -7.18 -21.19
CA PHE A 167 -14.29 -5.99 -20.47
C PHE A 167 -15.05 -5.77 -19.15
N ILE A 168 -16.37 -6.00 -19.16
CA ILE A 168 -17.20 -5.94 -17.94
C ILE A 168 -16.68 -6.93 -16.90
N ARG A 169 -16.39 -8.16 -17.32
CA ARG A 169 -15.85 -9.20 -16.43
C ARG A 169 -14.48 -8.80 -15.86
N THR A 170 -13.55 -8.41 -16.72
CA THR A 170 -12.19 -8.01 -16.31
C THR A 170 -12.23 -6.90 -15.28
N ILE A 171 -13.06 -5.87 -15.50
CA ILE A 171 -13.18 -4.74 -14.58
C ILE A 171 -13.90 -5.12 -13.29
N SER A 172 -14.89 -6.02 -13.35
CA SER A 172 -15.58 -6.52 -12.16
C SER A 172 -14.63 -7.33 -11.26
N GLU A 173 -13.79 -8.19 -11.86
CA GLU A 173 -12.75 -8.94 -11.13
C GLU A 173 -11.74 -7.99 -10.46
N ASN A 174 -11.34 -6.91 -11.15
CA ASN A 174 -10.47 -5.88 -10.56
C ASN A 174 -11.18 -5.11 -9.43
N ALA A 175 -12.49 -4.90 -9.52
CA ALA A 175 -13.27 -4.26 -8.46
C ALA A 175 -13.32 -5.11 -7.18
N GLU A 176 -13.49 -6.42 -7.33
CA GLU A 176 -13.47 -7.38 -6.22
C GLU A 176 -12.08 -7.48 -5.61
N LEU A 177 -11.04 -7.53 -6.43
CA LEU A 177 -9.65 -7.53 -5.96
C LEU A 177 -9.35 -6.26 -5.14
N SER A 178 -9.71 -5.09 -5.68
CA SER A 178 -9.58 -3.81 -4.98
C SER A 178 -10.32 -3.82 -3.64
N GLN A 179 -11.51 -4.43 -3.60
CA GLN A 179 -12.31 -4.53 -2.37
C GLN A 179 -11.69 -5.46 -1.34
N LYS A 180 -11.17 -6.63 -1.75
CA LYS A 180 -10.51 -7.60 -0.86
C LYS A 180 -9.29 -7.00 -0.18
N VAL A 181 -8.52 -6.20 -0.91
CA VAL A 181 -7.35 -5.49 -0.41
C VAL A 181 -7.74 -4.28 0.44
N GLY A 182 -8.96 -3.78 0.30
CA GLY A 182 -9.48 -2.64 1.03
C GLY A 182 -9.25 -1.29 0.36
N PHE A 183 -8.93 -1.25 -0.93
CA PHE A 183 -8.89 -0.01 -1.71
C PHE A 183 -10.30 0.40 -2.15
N GLU A 184 -10.96 1.20 -1.31
CA GLU A 184 -12.37 1.53 -1.45
C GLU A 184 -12.64 2.43 -2.67
N VAL A 185 -11.82 3.47 -2.87
CA VAL A 185 -11.96 4.39 -4.00
C VAL A 185 -11.77 3.63 -5.31
N LEU A 186 -10.72 2.80 -5.40
CA LEU A 186 -10.47 1.97 -6.59
C LEU A 186 -11.61 0.97 -6.83
N SER A 187 -12.07 0.27 -5.80
CA SER A 187 -13.20 -0.67 -5.94
C SER A 187 -14.44 0.04 -6.48
N ASN A 188 -14.77 1.21 -5.93
CA ASN A 188 -15.92 1.99 -6.36
C ASN A 188 -15.80 2.46 -7.81
N MET A 189 -14.63 2.94 -8.24
CA MET A 189 -14.44 3.37 -9.63
C MET A 189 -14.58 2.20 -10.61
N HIS A 190 -14.01 1.04 -10.32
CA HIS A 190 -14.18 -0.15 -11.15
C HIS A 190 -15.64 -0.61 -11.20
N LYS A 191 -16.37 -0.59 -10.08
CA LYS A 191 -17.81 -0.91 -10.03
C LYS A 191 -18.64 0.03 -10.89
N ILE A 192 -18.46 1.34 -10.75
CA ILE A 192 -19.19 2.34 -11.53
C ILE A 192 -18.92 2.13 -13.03
N PHE A 193 -17.67 1.87 -13.40
CA PHE A 193 -17.28 1.63 -14.78
C PHE A 193 -17.94 0.36 -15.35
N ALA A 194 -17.83 -0.77 -14.66
CA ALA A 194 -18.46 -2.04 -15.07
C ALA A 194 -19.97 -1.91 -15.18
N MET A 195 -20.62 -1.26 -14.21
CA MET A 195 -22.07 -1.01 -14.24
C MET A 195 -22.46 -0.10 -15.41
N GLY A 196 -21.67 0.91 -15.72
CA GLY A 196 -21.94 1.78 -16.87
C GLY A 196 -21.83 1.04 -18.20
N LEU A 197 -20.83 0.17 -18.37
CA LEU A 197 -20.74 -0.71 -19.54
C LEU A 197 -21.90 -1.70 -19.61
N ASP A 198 -22.30 -2.31 -18.50
CA ASP A 198 -23.44 -3.22 -18.43
C ASP A 198 -24.76 -2.54 -18.81
N MET A 199 -24.98 -1.29 -18.39
CA MET A 199 -26.17 -0.53 -18.80
C MET A 199 -26.17 -0.17 -20.29
N ILE A 200 -25.00 0.06 -20.89
CA ILE A 200 -24.88 0.25 -22.34
C ILE A 200 -25.15 -1.08 -23.06
N HIS A 201 -24.61 -2.19 -22.55
CA HIS A 201 -24.83 -3.53 -23.11
C HIS A 201 -26.32 -3.90 -23.11
N GLN A 202 -27.01 -3.67 -21.99
CA GLN A 202 -28.46 -3.90 -21.84
C GLN A 202 -29.32 -2.85 -22.56
N LYS A 203 -28.71 -1.92 -23.32
CA LYS A 203 -29.38 -0.82 -24.03
C LYS A 203 -30.26 0.06 -23.14
N LYS A 204 -29.96 0.10 -21.83
CA LYS A 204 -30.66 0.95 -20.85
C LYS A 204 -30.19 2.40 -20.93
N ILE A 205 -28.94 2.61 -21.34
CA ILE A 205 -28.33 3.92 -21.54
C ILE A 205 -27.70 3.96 -22.93
N ALA A 206 -27.95 5.03 -23.69
CA ALA A 206 -27.25 5.26 -24.95
C ALA A 206 -25.80 5.73 -24.69
N PRO A 207 -24.79 5.26 -25.45
CA PRO A 207 -23.39 5.67 -25.35
C PRO A 207 -23.16 7.11 -25.87
N SER A 208 -23.83 8.08 -25.25
CA SER A 208 -23.68 9.50 -25.55
C SER A 208 -22.30 10.01 -25.11
N PRO A 209 -21.80 11.12 -25.71
CA PRO A 209 -20.51 11.71 -25.32
C PRO A 209 -20.38 11.92 -23.79
N ASN A 210 -21.47 12.33 -23.13
CA ASN A 210 -21.47 12.56 -21.68
C ASN A 210 -21.27 11.28 -20.86
N VAL A 211 -21.85 10.16 -21.30
CA VAL A 211 -21.71 8.84 -20.67
C VAL A 211 -20.29 8.34 -20.85
N ILE A 212 -19.76 8.43 -22.08
CA ILE A 212 -18.39 8.01 -22.41
C ILE A 212 -17.36 8.82 -21.61
N GLU A 213 -17.52 10.13 -21.51
CA GLU A 213 -16.63 10.97 -20.70
C GLU A 213 -16.72 10.67 -19.19
N SER A 214 -17.88 10.22 -18.70
CA SER A 214 -18.03 9.79 -17.30
C SER A 214 -17.33 8.46 -17.05
N LEU A 215 -17.37 7.53 -18.01
CA LEU A 215 -16.59 6.29 -17.99
C LEU A 215 -15.07 6.59 -18.07
N ARG A 216 -14.65 7.51 -18.95
CA ARG A 216 -13.25 7.98 -19.00
C ARG A 216 -12.80 8.59 -17.68
N SER A 217 -13.67 9.34 -17.01
CA SER A 217 -13.36 9.90 -15.69
C SER A 217 -13.05 8.81 -14.66
N CYS A 218 -13.75 7.67 -14.70
CA CYS A 218 -13.42 6.52 -13.86
C CYS A 218 -12.01 5.98 -14.19
N LEU A 219 -11.66 5.83 -15.48
CA LEU A 219 -10.32 5.37 -15.90
C LEU A 219 -9.21 6.34 -15.45
N ILE A 220 -9.44 7.64 -15.56
CA ILE A 220 -8.49 8.68 -15.12
C ILE A 220 -8.26 8.57 -13.61
N VAL A 221 -9.33 8.43 -12.82
CA VAL A 221 -9.22 8.26 -11.37
C VAL A 221 -8.45 6.99 -11.03
N ILE A 222 -8.76 5.85 -11.67
CA ILE A 222 -8.02 4.59 -11.45
C ILE A 222 -6.53 4.78 -11.71
N VAL A 223 -6.15 5.34 -12.86
CA VAL A 223 -4.74 5.54 -13.23
C VAL A 223 -4.05 6.52 -12.28
N ALA A 224 -4.71 7.61 -11.90
CA ALA A 224 -4.12 8.62 -11.03
C ALA A 224 -3.90 8.10 -9.60
N VAL A 225 -4.85 7.33 -9.07
CA VAL A 225 -4.75 6.73 -7.74
C VAL A 225 -3.69 5.63 -7.73
N VAL A 226 -3.69 4.71 -8.71
CA VAL A 226 -2.71 3.61 -8.75
C VAL A 226 -1.29 4.12 -8.97
N ARG A 227 -1.06 5.10 -9.85
CA ARG A 227 0.29 5.62 -10.13
C ARG A 227 0.79 6.65 -9.10
N GLY A 228 0.00 6.92 -8.06
CA GLY A 228 0.37 7.89 -7.01
C GLY A 228 0.63 9.31 -7.52
N LYS A 229 0.10 9.69 -8.69
CA LYS A 229 0.37 11.03 -9.27
C LYS A 229 -0.39 12.10 -8.48
N GLU A 230 0.30 13.19 -8.15
CA GLU A 230 -0.29 14.40 -7.52
C GLU A 230 -1.08 15.24 -8.53
N VAL A 231 -2.02 14.62 -9.22
CA VAL A 231 -2.98 15.32 -10.10
C VAL A 231 -4.25 15.56 -9.30
N ASP A 232 -4.81 16.77 -9.41
CA ASP A 232 -6.14 17.05 -8.88
C ASP A 232 -7.17 16.23 -9.66
N ILE A 233 -7.72 15.21 -9.00
CA ILE A 233 -8.73 14.31 -9.58
C ILE A 233 -10.14 14.66 -9.15
N THR A 234 -10.35 15.72 -8.35
CA THR A 234 -11.62 16.02 -7.69
C THR A 234 -12.76 16.13 -8.71
N ASN A 235 -12.51 16.79 -9.84
CA ASN A 235 -13.49 16.94 -10.91
C ASN A 235 -13.87 15.60 -11.56
N TYR A 236 -12.89 14.74 -11.82
CA TYR A 236 -13.11 13.42 -12.42
C TYR A 236 -13.83 12.47 -11.46
N LEU A 237 -13.46 12.52 -10.18
CA LEU A 237 -14.10 11.74 -9.13
C LEU A 237 -15.56 12.14 -8.96
N ASN A 238 -15.84 13.44 -8.80
CA ASN A 238 -17.21 13.96 -8.67
C ASN A 238 -18.07 13.58 -9.88
N ARG A 239 -17.50 13.65 -11.09
CA ARG A 239 -18.19 13.24 -12.31
C ARG A 239 -18.51 11.75 -12.31
N ALA A 240 -17.54 10.90 -11.98
CA ALA A 240 -17.72 9.45 -11.90
C ALA A 240 -18.77 9.06 -10.85
N GLU A 241 -18.72 9.66 -9.66
CA GLU A 241 -19.68 9.39 -8.59
C GLU A 241 -21.10 9.86 -8.93
N THR A 242 -21.22 11.04 -9.54
CA THR A 242 -22.53 11.56 -10.00
C THR A 242 -23.14 10.61 -11.02
N PHE A 243 -22.32 10.13 -11.97
CA PHE A 243 -22.75 9.13 -12.94
C PHE A 243 -23.17 7.81 -12.25
N GLY A 244 -22.39 7.32 -11.29
CA GLY A 244 -22.73 6.14 -10.50
C GLY A 244 -24.07 6.27 -9.76
N LYS A 245 -24.34 7.43 -9.14
CA LYS A 245 -25.63 7.72 -8.48
C LYS A 245 -26.80 7.68 -9.47
N THR A 246 -26.63 8.23 -10.67
CA THR A 246 -27.64 8.19 -11.74
C THR A 246 -27.90 6.76 -12.23
N ILE A 247 -26.87 5.93 -12.34
CA ILE A 247 -27.02 4.51 -12.70
C ILE A 247 -27.80 3.74 -11.63
N ILE A 248 -27.47 3.96 -10.35
CA ILE A 248 -28.06 3.24 -9.22
C ILE A 248 -29.54 3.62 -9.01
N SER A 249 -29.87 4.91 -9.15
CA SER A 249 -31.26 5.40 -9.06
C SER A 249 -32.15 4.77 -10.15
N ASN A 250 -31.68 4.74 -11.39
CA ASN A 250 -32.37 4.07 -12.51
C ASN A 250 -32.57 2.56 -12.33
N LYS A 251 -31.81 1.91 -11.41
CA LYS A 251 -31.98 0.49 -11.06
C LYS A 251 -33.04 0.27 -9.98
N ARG A 252 -33.37 1.28 -9.16
CA ARG A 252 -34.35 1.18 -8.05
C ARG A 252 -35.78 1.56 -8.43
N GLU A 253 -35.96 2.30 -9.53
CA GLU A 253 -37.28 2.73 -10.02
C GLU A 253 -37.97 1.67 -10.92
N ARG A 254 -37.46 0.42 -10.92
CA ARG A 254 -38.03 -0.74 -11.62
C ARG A 254 -37.93 -1.98 -10.73
#